data_AF-A0AAV0MDE8-F1
#
_entry.id   AF-A0AAV0MDE8-F1
#
_cell.length_a   1.000
_cell.length_b   1.000
_cell.length_c   1.000
_cell.angle_alpha   90.00
_cell.angle_beta   90.00
_cell.angle_gamma   90.00
#
_symmetry.space_group_name_H-M   'P 1'
#
loop_
_entity.id
_entity.type
_entity.pdbx_description
1 polymer ?
#
loop_
_entity_poly.entity_id
_entity_poly.type
_entity_poly.pdbx_seq_one_letter_code
_entity_poly.pdbx_strand_id
1 'polypeptide(L)'
;MSAYAHQMEREFSAGSLSSGEDSEMRSQYVMESGFYMTSFAATMFIALLVTAGVLMISLLILLTVMLQSCENRSKGVMEETTPQQMSYHQCKSFAELNNLKTPDLLPPMCWDHIADYHNQVAAGGEYERDLAASLWVVEGYFDGVKPSDDNGLDAAVLIDIDNSIIFNSKRNVFSLFSRQFQQQVLLLRVYKKLQASGWSLVLISRNQEKERNATVQQLVSAGYGGWSSLVLRSDDEMEHSAIEYFSRERVLVETRGIRVAAIISSQMDALTTGPPSSGTRVFKLPNPEYYYYDYYFQDFRISTNLPKETISHSV
;
A
#
# COMPACT_ATOMS: atom_id res chain seq x y z
N MET A 1 -28.03 81.75 -33.17
CA MET A 1 -26.79 82.49 -32.77
C MET A 1 -25.74 81.42 -32.50
N SER A 2 -24.53 81.36 -33.04
CA SER A 2 -23.78 82.24 -33.95
C SER A 2 -22.61 81.41 -34.50
N ALA A 3 -22.51 81.31 -35.84
CA ALA A 3 -21.31 81.50 -36.68
C ALA A 3 -20.03 80.66 -36.46
N TYR A 4 -19.28 80.18 -37.47
CA TYR A 4 -19.34 80.18 -38.94
C TYR A 4 -18.28 79.13 -39.41
N ALA A 5 -18.64 78.22 -40.34
CA ALA A 5 -18.08 78.01 -41.70
C ALA A 5 -16.66 77.38 -41.84
N HIS A 6 -16.52 76.18 -42.43
CA HIS A 6 -16.34 75.82 -43.88
C HIS A 6 -14.98 76.23 -44.46
N GLN A 7 -14.30 75.55 -45.41
CA GLN A 7 -14.28 74.22 -46.06
C GLN A 7 -13.11 74.28 -47.11
N MET A 8 -12.71 73.12 -47.66
CA MET A 8 -11.99 72.91 -48.97
C MET A 8 -10.47 73.17 -48.95
N GLU A 9 -9.57 72.56 -49.76
CA GLU A 9 -9.55 71.53 -50.83
C GLU A 9 -8.06 71.25 -51.24
N ARG A 10 -7.81 70.14 -51.99
CA ARG A 10 -6.77 69.87 -53.04
C ARG A 10 -5.27 69.79 -52.67
N GLU A 11 -4.56 68.67 -52.96
CA GLU A 11 -4.00 68.16 -54.24
C GLU A 11 -2.86 69.01 -54.86
N PHE A 12 -1.63 68.47 -55.01
CA PHE A 12 -0.96 68.16 -56.29
C PHE A 12 0.55 67.85 -56.18
N SER A 13 1.00 67.07 -57.17
CA SER A 13 2.29 66.42 -57.45
C SER A 13 3.40 67.29 -58.07
N ALA A 14 4.55 66.62 -58.31
CA ALA A 14 5.67 66.93 -59.22
C ALA A 14 6.73 67.92 -58.70
N GLY A 15 8.02 67.83 -59.00
CA GLY A 15 8.80 66.95 -59.86
C GLY A 15 10.18 67.60 -60.11
N SER A 16 11.22 66.77 -60.20
CA SER A 16 12.42 66.91 -61.05
C SER A 16 13.45 68.05 -60.86
N LEU A 17 14.72 67.58 -60.87
CA LEU A 17 15.95 68.14 -61.48
C LEU A 17 17.09 68.60 -60.55
N SER A 18 18.25 68.06 -60.90
CA SER A 18 19.59 68.22 -60.33
C SER A 18 20.25 69.52 -60.79
N SER A 19 21.04 70.16 -59.92
CA SER A 19 22.48 70.41 -60.12
C SER A 19 23.06 71.32 -59.02
N GLY A 20 24.31 71.04 -58.64
CA GLY A 20 25.27 72.08 -58.27
C GLY A 20 25.33 72.50 -56.80
N GLU A 21 26.17 71.77 -56.08
CA GLU A 21 27.16 72.23 -55.08
C GLU A 21 26.78 73.22 -53.96
N ASP A 22 27.27 72.80 -52.78
CA ASP A 22 27.65 73.56 -51.60
C ASP A 22 26.58 73.99 -50.58
N SER A 23 26.63 73.26 -49.46
CA SER A 23 26.46 73.74 -48.07
C SER A 23 25.11 74.35 -47.69
N GLU A 24 24.31 73.60 -46.93
CA GLU A 24 23.78 73.98 -45.60
C GLU A 24 22.78 72.90 -45.11
N MET A 25 23.25 72.02 -44.24
CA MET A 25 22.43 70.99 -43.60
C MET A 25 21.58 71.63 -42.49
N ARG A 26 20.36 72.07 -42.78
CA ARG A 26 19.43 72.61 -41.76
C ARG A 26 18.29 71.63 -41.50
N SER A 27 18.40 70.98 -40.34
CA SER A 27 17.59 69.89 -39.81
C SER A 27 16.10 70.21 -39.63
N GLN A 28 15.24 69.36 -40.18
CA GLN A 28 13.87 69.20 -39.68
C GLN A 28 13.93 68.43 -38.36
N TYR A 29 13.64 69.11 -37.25
CA TYR A 29 13.53 68.46 -35.94
C TYR A 29 12.22 67.68 -35.86
N VAL A 30 12.31 66.36 -35.86
CA VAL A 30 11.24 65.52 -35.31
C VAL A 30 11.23 65.77 -33.81
N MET A 31 10.15 66.34 -33.29
CA MET A 31 9.97 66.55 -31.86
C MET A 31 9.75 65.18 -31.21
N GLU A 32 10.84 64.53 -30.82
CA GLU A 32 10.82 63.31 -30.02
C GLU A 32 10.24 63.67 -28.64
N SER A 33 9.13 63.04 -28.26
CA SER A 33 8.49 63.24 -26.97
C SER A 33 9.37 62.66 -25.85
N GLY A 34 10.39 63.40 -25.44
CA GLY A 34 11.28 63.04 -24.34
C GLY A 34 10.57 63.24 -23.00
N PHE A 35 10.57 62.21 -22.17
CA PHE A 35 10.17 62.34 -20.76
C PHE A 35 11.31 63.04 -20.00
N TYR A 36 11.17 64.35 -19.77
CA TYR A 36 12.15 65.11 -18.99
C TYR A 36 11.91 64.87 -17.50
N MET A 37 12.75 64.05 -16.88
CA MET A 37 12.73 63.77 -15.45
C MET A 37 13.73 64.68 -14.74
N THR A 38 13.36 65.23 -13.58
CA THR A 38 14.30 66.06 -12.80
C THR A 38 15.47 65.19 -12.32
N SER A 39 16.65 65.80 -12.18
CA SER A 39 17.86 65.10 -11.73
C SER A 39 17.63 64.35 -10.40
N PHE A 40 16.84 64.92 -9.49
CA PHE A 40 16.47 64.29 -8.23
C PHE A 40 15.56 63.06 -8.40
N ALA A 41 14.59 63.11 -9.33
CA ALA A 41 13.74 61.95 -9.61
C ALA A 41 14.51 60.82 -10.30
N ALA A 42 15.44 61.16 -11.20
CA ALA A 42 16.31 60.19 -11.86
C ALA A 42 17.22 59.45 -10.86
N THR A 43 17.80 60.15 -9.89
CA THR A 43 18.65 59.50 -8.86
C THR A 43 17.85 58.59 -7.94
N MET A 44 16.63 58.96 -7.57
CA MET A 44 15.72 58.09 -6.81
C MET A 44 15.37 56.82 -7.58
N PHE A 45 15.07 56.94 -8.88
CA PHE A 45 14.74 55.78 -9.70
C PHE A 45 15.93 54.81 -9.84
N ILE A 46 17.14 55.35 -10.09
CA ILE A 46 18.36 54.53 -10.18
C ILE A 46 18.65 53.85 -8.83
N ALA A 47 18.51 54.56 -7.71
CA ALA A 47 18.71 53.98 -6.38
C ALA A 47 17.72 52.84 -6.09
N LEU A 48 16.46 52.99 -6.50
CA LEU A 48 15.44 51.93 -6.37
C LEU A 48 15.77 50.70 -7.24
N LEU A 49 16.23 50.89 -8.47
CA LEU A 49 16.63 49.78 -9.34
C LEU A 49 17.85 49.03 -8.78
N VAL A 50 18.85 49.76 -8.26
CA VAL A 50 20.04 49.15 -7.66
C VAL A 50 19.66 48.36 -6.41
N THR A 51 18.83 48.91 -5.53
CA THR A 51 18.39 48.21 -4.31
C THR A 51 17.55 46.97 -4.62
N ALA A 52 16.63 47.05 -5.58
CA ALA A 52 15.87 45.89 -6.07
C ALA A 52 16.80 44.81 -6.67
N GLY A 53 17.80 45.22 -7.45
CA GLY A 53 18.81 44.32 -8.02
C GLY A 53 19.60 43.58 -6.95
N VAL A 54 20.07 44.30 -5.93
CA VAL A 54 20.80 43.70 -4.79
C VAL A 54 19.92 42.73 -4.01
N LEU A 55 18.65 43.07 -3.79
CA LEU A 55 17.68 42.18 -3.12
C LEU A 55 17.45 40.89 -3.92
N MET A 56 17.27 40.99 -5.23
CA MET A 56 17.08 39.82 -6.10
C MET A 56 18.30 38.91 -6.11
N ILE A 57 19.50 39.47 -6.20
CA ILE A 57 20.75 38.68 -6.14
C ILE A 57 20.90 38.01 -4.77
N SER A 58 20.59 38.72 -3.68
CA SER A 58 20.65 38.16 -2.33
C SER A 58 19.67 37.00 -2.15
N LEU A 59 18.46 37.12 -2.71
CA LEU A 59 17.47 36.04 -2.71
C LEU A 59 17.97 34.82 -3.50
N LEU A 60 18.58 35.04 -4.67
CA LEU A 60 19.14 33.96 -5.48
C LEU A 60 20.27 33.23 -4.75
N ILE A 61 21.15 33.96 -4.07
CA ILE A 61 22.23 33.35 -3.26
C ILE A 61 21.64 32.57 -2.09
N LEU A 62 20.62 33.09 -1.41
CA LEU A 62 19.96 32.37 -0.32
C LEU A 62 19.32 31.07 -0.83
N LEU A 63 18.65 31.13 -2.00
CA LEU A 63 18.00 29.98 -2.62
C LEU A 63 19.02 28.91 -3.04
N THR A 64 20.15 29.29 -3.64
CA THR A 64 21.19 28.32 -4.04
C THR A 64 21.83 27.65 -2.84
N VAL A 65 22.09 28.39 -1.75
CA VAL A 65 22.61 27.83 -0.49
C VAL A 65 21.60 26.86 0.14
N MET A 66 20.30 27.21 0.15
CA MET A 66 19.26 26.33 0.66
C MET A 66 19.10 25.07 -0.19
N LEU A 67 19.14 25.19 -1.52
CA LEU A 67 19.12 24.05 -2.44
C LEU A 67 20.33 23.13 -2.24
N GLN A 68 21.53 23.69 -2.10
CA GLN A 68 22.74 22.92 -1.88
C GLN A 68 22.79 22.27 -0.50
N SER A 69 22.19 22.90 0.52
CA SER A 69 21.98 22.31 1.84
C SER A 69 20.99 21.15 1.80
N CYS A 70 19.90 21.28 1.04
CA CYS A 70 18.96 20.19 0.80
C CYS A 70 19.62 19.03 0.04
N GLU A 71 20.38 19.31 -1.02
CA GLU A 71 21.09 18.29 -1.80
C GLU A 71 22.14 17.56 -0.94
N ASN A 72 22.91 18.28 -0.13
CA ASN A 72 23.89 17.66 0.76
C ASN A 72 23.24 16.87 1.90
N ARG A 73 22.02 17.23 2.34
CA ARG A 73 21.24 16.41 3.28
C ARG A 73 20.60 15.19 2.63
N SER A 74 20.30 15.24 1.33
CA SER A 74 19.72 14.12 0.58
C SER A 74 20.74 13.22 -0.10
N LYS A 75 22.04 13.53 -0.02
CA LYS A 75 23.16 12.64 -0.39
C LYS A 75 23.33 11.47 0.59
N GLY A 76 22.23 10.85 1.00
CA GLY A 76 22.28 9.46 1.39
C GLY A 76 22.72 8.68 0.16
N VAL A 77 23.76 7.86 0.30
CA VAL A 77 24.11 6.86 -0.70
C VAL A 77 22.85 6.02 -0.90
N MET A 78 22.15 6.20 -2.01
CA MET A 78 21.22 5.18 -2.51
C MET A 78 22.11 4.05 -2.97
N GLU A 79 22.48 3.19 -2.02
CA GLU A 79 23.12 1.93 -2.31
C GLU A 79 22.10 1.15 -3.11
N GLU A 80 22.34 1.07 -4.42
CA GLU A 80 21.51 0.32 -5.35
C GLU A 80 21.50 -1.11 -4.82
N THR A 81 20.42 -1.48 -4.11
CA THR A 81 20.36 -2.74 -3.40
C THR A 81 20.31 -3.80 -4.47
N THR A 82 21.46 -4.40 -4.77
CA THR A 82 21.53 -5.53 -5.69
C THR A 82 20.62 -6.61 -5.12
N PRO A 83 19.92 -7.39 -5.96
CA PRO A 83 19.03 -8.47 -5.49
C PRO A 83 19.70 -9.48 -4.55
N GLN A 84 21.04 -9.43 -4.44
CA GLN A 84 21.93 -10.25 -3.62
C GLN A 84 22.10 -9.77 -2.17
N GLN A 85 21.58 -8.60 -1.79
CA GLN A 85 21.73 -8.02 -0.44
C GLN A 85 20.39 -7.73 0.24
N MET A 86 19.37 -8.53 -0.06
CA MET A 86 18.10 -8.41 0.65
C MET A 86 18.26 -8.86 2.11
N SER A 87 17.97 -7.97 3.05
CA SER A 87 18.05 -8.29 4.47
C SER A 87 16.95 -9.26 4.91
N TYR A 88 17.21 -9.97 6.01
CA TYR A 88 16.25 -10.83 6.70
C TYR A 88 14.86 -10.16 6.87
N HIS A 89 14.83 -8.90 7.33
CA HIS A 89 13.59 -8.17 7.56
C HIS A 89 12.84 -7.84 6.27
N GLN A 90 13.55 -7.56 5.18
CA GLN A 90 12.93 -7.32 3.86
C GLN A 90 12.32 -8.61 3.32
N CYS A 91 13.06 -9.73 3.37
CA CYS A 91 12.56 -11.04 2.97
C CYS A 91 11.28 -11.42 3.72
N LYS A 92 11.29 -11.27 5.04
CA LYS A 92 10.12 -11.49 5.90
C LYS A 92 8.93 -10.59 5.53
N SER A 93 9.17 -9.30 5.34
CA SER A 93 8.11 -8.34 5.00
C SER A 93 7.48 -8.66 3.65
N PHE A 94 8.29 -9.02 2.65
CA PHE A 94 7.79 -9.39 1.33
C PHE A 94 7.02 -10.72 1.37
N ALA A 95 7.51 -11.70 2.12
CA ALA A 95 6.80 -12.95 2.32
C ALA A 95 5.41 -12.72 2.95
N GLU A 96 5.33 -11.89 3.98
CA GLU A 96 4.07 -11.68 4.72
C GLU A 96 3.07 -10.76 4.02
N LEU A 97 3.51 -9.76 3.24
CA LEU A 97 2.64 -8.69 2.73
C LEU A 97 2.26 -8.80 1.26
N ASN A 98 3.07 -9.44 0.42
CA ASN A 98 2.88 -9.36 -1.04
C ASN A 98 1.94 -10.42 -1.63
N ASN A 99 1.20 -11.17 -0.80
CA ASN A 99 0.29 -12.21 -1.27
C ASN A 99 0.95 -13.15 -2.31
N LEU A 100 2.23 -13.48 -2.12
CA LEU A 100 2.99 -14.22 -3.13
C LEU A 100 2.55 -15.68 -3.08
N LYS A 101 1.75 -16.05 -4.07
CA LYS A 101 1.28 -17.43 -4.30
C LYS A 101 2.27 -18.29 -5.08
N THR A 102 3.46 -17.78 -5.35
CA THR A 102 4.49 -18.58 -5.98
C THR A 102 5.82 -18.33 -5.30
N PRO A 103 6.52 -19.41 -4.91
CA PRO A 103 7.85 -19.33 -4.36
C PRO A 103 8.80 -18.58 -5.26
N ASP A 104 8.66 -18.80 -6.57
CA ASP A 104 9.54 -18.29 -7.61
C ASP A 104 9.61 -16.74 -7.67
N LEU A 105 8.72 -16.04 -6.96
CA LEU A 105 8.74 -14.58 -6.83
C LEU A 105 9.65 -14.07 -5.70
N LEU A 106 10.02 -14.92 -4.74
CA LEU A 106 10.97 -14.58 -3.68
C LEU A 106 12.40 -14.89 -4.14
N PRO A 107 13.36 -13.96 -3.94
CA PRO A 107 14.76 -14.23 -4.19
C PRO A 107 15.23 -15.47 -3.41
N PRO A 108 16.05 -16.36 -4.00
CA PRO A 108 16.47 -17.59 -3.35
C PRO A 108 17.12 -17.41 -1.96
N MET A 109 17.79 -16.29 -1.71
CA MET A 109 18.36 -15.99 -0.39
C MET A 109 17.30 -15.79 0.71
N CYS A 110 16.06 -15.47 0.35
CA CYS A 110 14.99 -15.30 1.33
C CYS A 110 14.49 -16.63 1.89
N TRP A 111 14.76 -17.76 1.23
CA TRP A 111 14.31 -19.08 1.69
C TRP A 111 14.85 -19.40 3.08
N ASP A 112 16.16 -19.28 3.26
CA ASP A 112 16.80 -19.59 4.54
C ASP A 112 16.32 -18.65 5.64
N HIS A 113 16.13 -17.37 5.32
CA HIS A 113 15.58 -16.38 6.25
C HIS A 113 14.12 -16.69 6.67
N ILE A 114 13.26 -17.06 5.74
CA ILE A 114 11.86 -17.42 6.03
C ILE A 114 11.80 -18.75 6.78
N ALA A 115 12.64 -19.70 6.38
CA ALA A 115 12.80 -20.97 7.07
C ALA A 115 13.24 -20.73 8.51
N ASP A 116 14.28 -19.93 8.77
CA ASP A 116 14.76 -19.58 10.11
C ASP A 116 13.72 -18.83 10.94
N TYR A 117 13.01 -17.87 10.34
CA TYR A 117 11.90 -17.18 11.00
C TYR A 117 10.84 -18.17 11.51
N HIS A 118 10.46 -19.14 10.68
CA HIS A 118 9.48 -20.16 11.00
C HIS A 118 10.06 -21.30 11.86
N ASN A 119 11.36 -21.60 11.74
CA ASN A 119 12.06 -22.73 12.35
C ASN A 119 12.54 -22.49 13.78
N GLN A 120 12.37 -21.28 14.30
CA GLN A 120 12.59 -20.98 15.71
C GLN A 120 11.51 -21.66 16.58
N VAL A 121 11.65 -22.99 16.78
CA VAL A 121 10.75 -23.88 17.53
C VAL A 121 10.86 -23.69 19.06
N ALA A 122 11.79 -22.85 19.53
CA ALA A 122 11.90 -22.52 20.94
C ALA A 122 10.76 -21.59 21.37
N ALA A 123 10.19 -21.83 22.56
CA ALA A 123 9.27 -20.91 23.20
C ALA A 123 9.88 -19.50 23.23
N GLY A 124 9.16 -18.52 22.67
CA GLY A 124 9.65 -17.17 22.50
C GLY A 124 10.50 -16.94 21.25
N GLY A 125 10.43 -17.81 20.24
CA GLY A 125 10.97 -17.57 18.89
C GLY A 125 10.33 -16.36 18.20
N GLU A 126 10.96 -15.84 17.14
CA GLU A 126 10.50 -14.61 16.48
C GLU A 126 9.08 -14.72 15.93
N TYR A 127 8.74 -15.82 15.25
CA TYR A 127 7.37 -16.07 14.79
C TYR A 127 6.34 -16.05 15.91
N GLU A 128 6.62 -16.69 17.05
CA GLU A 128 5.70 -16.72 18.19
C GLU A 128 5.53 -15.32 18.78
N ARG A 129 6.61 -14.53 18.89
CA ARG A 129 6.54 -13.15 19.37
C ARG A 129 5.71 -12.27 18.45
N ASP A 130 5.88 -12.40 17.14
CA ASP A 130 5.11 -11.62 16.16
C ASP A 130 3.65 -12.02 16.15
N LEU A 131 3.35 -13.32 16.21
CA LEU A 131 1.98 -13.81 16.30
C LEU A 131 1.32 -13.32 17.59
N ALA A 132 2.01 -13.42 18.73
CA ALA A 132 1.52 -12.91 20.01
C ALA A 132 1.31 -11.40 19.97
N ALA A 133 2.19 -10.63 19.32
CA ALA A 133 2.03 -9.19 19.14
C ALA A 133 0.82 -8.86 18.27
N SER A 134 0.63 -9.55 17.14
CA SER A 134 -0.56 -9.38 16.29
C SER A 134 -1.85 -9.70 17.05
N LEU A 135 -1.87 -10.79 17.82
CA LEU A 135 -3.03 -11.16 18.63
C LEU A 135 -3.26 -10.19 19.80
N TRP A 136 -2.21 -9.63 20.39
CA TRP A 136 -2.32 -8.59 21.41
C TRP A 136 -2.96 -7.32 20.85
N VAL A 137 -2.64 -6.94 19.62
CA VAL A 137 -3.30 -5.81 18.94
C VAL A 137 -4.78 -6.11 18.66
N VAL A 138 -5.11 -7.34 18.25
CA VAL A 138 -6.50 -7.79 18.09
C VAL A 138 -7.27 -7.68 19.41
N GLU A 139 -6.71 -8.24 20.48
CA GLU A 139 -7.32 -8.18 21.82
C GLU A 139 -7.51 -6.74 22.29
N GLY A 140 -6.50 -5.88 22.14
CA GLY A 140 -6.60 -4.47 22.53
C GLY A 140 -7.70 -3.72 21.78
N TYR A 141 -7.92 -4.03 20.50
CA TYR A 141 -9.05 -3.47 19.76
C TYR A 141 -10.39 -3.91 20.34
N PHE A 142 -10.56 -5.21 20.60
CA PHE A 142 -11.80 -5.76 21.14
C PHE A 142 -12.04 -5.48 22.63
N ASP A 143 -11.01 -5.11 23.39
CA ASP A 143 -11.16 -4.58 24.74
C ASP A 143 -11.65 -3.11 24.71
N GLY A 144 -11.34 -2.38 23.63
CA GLY A 144 -11.76 -0.99 23.41
C GLY A 144 -13.11 -0.82 22.71
N VAL A 145 -13.67 -1.88 22.14
CA VAL A 145 -14.95 -1.88 21.42
C VAL A 145 -15.84 -2.97 21.98
N LYS A 146 -17.12 -2.67 22.22
CA LYS A 146 -18.09 -3.66 22.70
C LYS A 146 -19.11 -3.98 21.61
N PRO A 147 -19.60 -5.23 21.55
CA PRO A 147 -20.77 -5.53 20.73
C PRO A 147 -21.97 -4.77 21.29
N SER A 148 -22.91 -4.44 20.43
CA SER A 148 -24.18 -3.83 20.81
C SER A 148 -25.08 -4.86 21.51
N ASP A 149 -25.84 -4.40 22.51
CA ASP A 149 -26.70 -5.23 23.35
C ASP A 149 -28.01 -5.67 22.67
N ASP A 150 -28.22 -5.33 21.39
CA ASP A 150 -29.52 -5.36 20.73
C ASP A 150 -29.88 -6.71 20.08
N ASN A 151 -28.93 -7.36 19.39
CA ASN A 151 -29.25 -8.52 18.54
C ASN A 151 -28.11 -9.53 18.35
N GLY A 152 -26.93 -9.32 18.96
CA GLY A 152 -25.78 -10.23 18.80
C GLY A 152 -25.24 -10.32 17.37
N LEU A 153 -25.59 -9.34 16.52
CA LEU A 153 -25.18 -9.31 15.11
C LEU A 153 -23.79 -8.69 14.91
N ASP A 154 -23.17 -8.17 15.97
CA ASP A 154 -21.77 -7.72 15.92
C ASP A 154 -20.83 -8.92 15.93
N ALA A 155 -20.01 -9.03 14.88
CA ALA A 155 -19.19 -10.20 14.66
C ALA A 155 -17.72 -9.87 14.35
N ALA A 156 -16.86 -10.77 14.80
CA ALA A 156 -15.52 -10.93 14.27
C ALA A 156 -15.53 -12.04 13.20
N VAL A 157 -14.98 -11.74 12.03
CA VAL A 157 -14.89 -12.67 10.91
C VAL A 157 -13.48 -13.22 10.84
N LEU A 158 -13.32 -14.54 11.04
CA LEU A 158 -12.06 -15.24 10.86
C LEU A 158 -12.09 -15.91 9.48
N ILE A 159 -11.13 -15.55 8.63
CA ILE A 159 -11.02 -16.06 7.26
C ILE A 159 -9.80 -16.95 7.15
N ASP A 160 -9.86 -17.94 6.26
CA ASP A 160 -8.76 -18.86 5.98
C ASP A 160 -8.42 -19.72 7.21
N ILE A 161 -9.47 -20.29 7.82
CA ILE A 161 -9.35 -21.14 9.00
C ILE A 161 -8.54 -22.42 8.75
N ASP A 162 -8.36 -22.80 7.48
CA ASP A 162 -7.74 -24.06 7.05
C ASP A 162 -6.21 -24.04 7.23
N ASN A 163 -5.61 -22.85 7.18
CA ASN A 163 -4.18 -22.65 7.41
C ASN A 163 -3.91 -22.09 8.82
N SER A 164 -4.89 -21.44 9.44
CA SER A 164 -4.70 -20.75 10.73
C SER A 164 -5.22 -21.50 11.94
N ILE A 165 -6.26 -22.34 11.78
CA ILE A 165 -6.95 -23.03 12.88
C ILE A 165 -6.89 -24.55 12.69
N ILE A 166 -7.18 -25.03 11.50
CA ILE A 166 -7.33 -26.45 11.22
C ILE A 166 -5.98 -27.08 10.96
N PHE A 167 -5.66 -28.13 11.71
CA PHE A 167 -4.47 -28.94 11.46
C PHE A 167 -4.67 -29.75 10.17
N ASN A 168 -3.89 -29.47 9.13
CA ASN A 168 -3.93 -30.29 7.92
C ASN A 168 -3.12 -31.59 8.14
N SER A 169 -3.81 -32.63 8.60
CA SER A 169 -3.23 -33.96 8.86
C SER A 169 -2.61 -34.63 7.62
N LYS A 170 -2.85 -34.10 6.42
CA LYS A 170 -2.21 -34.59 5.19
C LYS A 170 -0.71 -34.30 5.14
N ARG A 171 -0.18 -33.41 6.01
CA ARG A 171 1.22 -32.94 5.97
C ARG A 171 1.97 -33.43 7.21
N ASN A 172 2.28 -34.73 7.23
CA ASN A 172 3.01 -35.45 8.29
C ASN A 172 4.51 -35.06 8.38
N VAL A 173 4.83 -33.84 8.81
CA VAL A 173 6.22 -33.47 9.18
C VAL A 173 6.25 -33.06 10.64
N PHE A 174 7.00 -33.80 11.48
CA PHE A 174 7.06 -33.64 12.94
C PHE A 174 7.32 -32.20 13.40
N SER A 175 8.13 -31.42 12.66
CA SER A 175 8.41 -30.01 12.96
C SER A 175 7.20 -29.07 12.75
N LEU A 176 6.23 -29.45 11.93
CA LEU A 176 4.98 -28.71 11.72
C LEU A 176 4.02 -28.88 12.91
N PHE A 177 4.03 -30.05 13.55
CA PHE A 177 3.13 -30.37 14.67
C PHE A 177 3.35 -29.43 15.86
N SER A 178 4.60 -29.14 16.25
CA SER A 178 4.86 -28.26 17.40
C SER A 178 4.50 -26.80 17.13
N ARG A 179 4.59 -26.34 15.87
CA ARG A 179 4.39 -24.93 15.47
C ARG A 179 2.92 -24.58 15.29
N GLN A 180 2.21 -25.44 14.56
CA GLN A 180 0.78 -25.31 14.35
C GLN A 180 0.04 -25.42 15.69
N PHE A 181 0.58 -26.19 16.63
CA PHE A 181 0.10 -26.26 18.00
C PHE A 181 0.22 -24.92 18.76
N GLN A 182 1.37 -24.24 18.73
CA GLN A 182 1.52 -22.94 19.42
C GLN A 182 0.59 -21.87 18.84
N GLN A 183 0.51 -21.78 17.51
CA GLN A 183 -0.42 -20.87 16.85
C GLN A 183 -1.87 -21.16 17.21
N GLN A 184 -2.27 -22.45 17.21
CA GLN A 184 -3.60 -22.87 17.63
C GLN A 184 -3.87 -22.48 19.08
N VAL A 185 -2.92 -22.62 20.00
CA VAL A 185 -3.10 -22.26 21.42
C VAL A 185 -3.33 -20.77 21.60
N LEU A 186 -2.52 -19.92 20.95
CA LEU A 186 -2.66 -18.47 21.06
C LEU A 186 -3.95 -17.98 20.41
N LEU A 187 -4.28 -18.47 19.22
CA LEU A 187 -5.50 -18.09 18.51
C LEU A 187 -6.76 -18.59 19.22
N LEU A 188 -6.73 -19.80 19.80
CA LEU A 188 -7.83 -20.34 20.59
C LEU A 188 -8.11 -19.48 21.83
N ARG A 189 -7.06 -18.96 22.49
CA ARG A 189 -7.22 -18.03 23.62
C ARG A 189 -8.00 -16.79 23.21
N VAL A 190 -7.59 -16.14 22.12
CA VAL A 190 -8.28 -14.96 21.59
C VAL A 190 -9.70 -15.32 21.18
N TYR A 191 -9.89 -16.42 20.46
CA TYR A 191 -11.20 -16.93 20.05
C TYR A 191 -12.16 -17.05 21.26
N LYS A 192 -11.73 -17.72 22.34
CA LYS A 192 -12.54 -17.88 23.55
C LYS A 192 -12.79 -16.55 24.26
N LYS A 193 -11.80 -15.64 24.30
CA LYS A 193 -11.95 -14.30 24.87
C LYS A 193 -13.03 -13.51 24.13
N LEU A 194 -13.00 -13.51 22.80
CA LEU A 194 -14.01 -12.83 21.99
C LEU A 194 -15.42 -13.38 22.24
N GLN A 195 -15.57 -14.71 22.30
CA GLN A 195 -16.87 -15.32 22.65
C GLN A 195 -17.34 -14.92 24.04
N ALA A 196 -16.45 -14.96 25.04
CA ALA A 196 -16.79 -14.58 26.41
C ALA A 196 -17.18 -13.10 26.53
N SER A 197 -16.65 -12.26 25.64
CA SER A 197 -17.00 -10.84 25.53
C SER A 197 -18.27 -10.57 24.68
N GLY A 198 -18.99 -11.62 24.27
CA GLY A 198 -20.29 -11.50 23.58
C GLY A 198 -20.19 -11.31 22.06
N TRP A 199 -19.00 -11.45 21.46
CA TRP A 199 -18.84 -11.34 20.02
C TRP A 199 -19.29 -12.61 19.31
N SER A 200 -20.11 -12.44 18.26
CA SER A 200 -20.40 -13.52 17.31
C SER A 200 -19.15 -13.82 16.47
N LEU A 201 -18.85 -15.10 16.25
CA LEU A 201 -17.70 -15.51 15.45
C LEU A 201 -18.17 -16.16 14.15
N VAL A 202 -17.82 -15.53 13.02
CA VAL A 202 -18.09 -16.06 11.68
C VAL A 202 -16.79 -16.65 11.12
N LEU A 203 -16.83 -17.90 10.69
CA LEU A 203 -15.70 -18.62 10.12
C LEU A 203 -15.88 -18.77 8.62
N ILE A 204 -14.87 -18.40 7.83
CA ILE A 204 -14.85 -18.58 6.37
C ILE A 204 -13.62 -19.43 5.99
N SER A 205 -13.87 -20.51 5.26
CA SER A 205 -12.92 -21.56 4.90
C SER A 205 -12.73 -21.62 3.39
N ARG A 206 -11.57 -22.07 2.92
CA ARG A 206 -11.35 -22.46 1.51
C ARG A 206 -11.76 -23.88 1.21
N ASN A 207 -12.01 -24.71 2.24
CA ASN A 207 -12.43 -26.08 2.06
C ASN A 207 -13.77 -26.12 1.35
N GLN A 208 -14.02 -27.23 0.67
CA GLN A 208 -15.27 -27.42 -0.07
C GLN A 208 -16.42 -27.78 0.88
N GLU A 209 -17.63 -27.41 0.50
CA GLU A 209 -18.85 -27.67 1.28
C GLU A 209 -19.02 -29.17 1.60
N LYS A 210 -18.60 -30.05 0.69
CA LYS A 210 -18.57 -31.51 0.89
C LYS A 210 -17.65 -31.97 2.04
N GLU A 211 -16.68 -31.14 2.42
CA GLU A 211 -15.74 -31.37 3.53
C GLU A 211 -16.23 -30.75 4.85
N ARG A 212 -17.45 -30.19 4.91
CA ARG A 212 -18.01 -29.53 6.10
C ARG A 212 -17.92 -30.40 7.35
N ASN A 213 -18.32 -31.68 7.27
CA ASN A 213 -18.32 -32.56 8.44
C ASN A 213 -16.91 -32.80 8.98
N ALA A 214 -15.93 -33.00 8.10
CA ALA A 214 -14.53 -33.17 8.49
C ALA A 214 -13.97 -31.88 9.11
N THR A 215 -14.26 -30.73 8.47
CA THR A 215 -13.88 -29.39 8.94
C THR A 215 -14.44 -29.12 10.35
N VAL A 216 -15.73 -29.39 10.57
CA VAL A 216 -16.37 -29.23 11.89
C VAL A 216 -15.73 -30.13 12.94
N GLN A 217 -15.48 -31.41 12.62
CA GLN A 217 -14.82 -32.33 13.55
C GLN A 217 -13.42 -31.84 13.94
N GLN A 218 -12.64 -31.31 12.98
CA GLN A 218 -11.32 -30.76 13.26
C GLN A 218 -11.39 -29.52 14.14
N LEU A 219 -12.31 -28.58 13.87
CA LEU A 219 -12.52 -27.39 14.69
C LEU A 219 -12.87 -27.76 16.14
N VAL A 220 -13.84 -28.66 16.31
CA VAL A 220 -14.27 -29.12 17.64
C VAL A 220 -13.14 -29.84 18.38
N SER A 221 -12.39 -30.70 17.69
CA SER A 221 -11.25 -31.42 18.27
C SER A 221 -10.12 -30.47 18.69
N ALA A 222 -9.96 -29.35 17.98
CA ALA A 222 -9.02 -28.28 18.33
C ALA A 222 -9.57 -27.31 19.39
N GLY A 223 -10.77 -27.53 19.92
CA GLY A 223 -11.39 -26.72 20.98
C GLY A 223 -12.20 -25.52 20.49
N TYR A 224 -12.29 -25.31 19.18
CA TYR A 224 -13.12 -24.28 18.56
C TYR A 224 -14.57 -24.76 18.52
N GLY A 225 -15.51 -23.89 18.86
CA GLY A 225 -16.93 -24.23 18.97
C GLY A 225 -17.74 -23.00 19.33
N GLY A 226 -19.04 -22.98 19.03
CA GLY A 226 -19.92 -21.83 19.30
C GLY A 226 -19.74 -20.67 18.31
N TRP A 227 -19.24 -20.94 17.09
CA TRP A 227 -19.32 -19.98 15.99
C TRP A 227 -20.78 -19.78 15.55
N SER A 228 -21.10 -18.58 15.08
CA SER A 228 -22.45 -18.25 14.59
C SER A 228 -22.68 -18.78 13.16
N SER A 229 -21.63 -18.80 12.34
CA SER A 229 -21.69 -19.27 10.96
C SER A 229 -20.35 -19.87 10.56
N LEU A 230 -20.40 -20.96 9.78
CA LEU A 230 -19.25 -21.57 9.12
C LEU A 230 -19.55 -21.64 7.62
N VAL A 231 -18.80 -20.87 6.84
CA VAL A 231 -18.91 -20.78 5.39
C VAL A 231 -17.77 -21.58 4.76
N LEU A 232 -18.12 -22.49 3.87
CA LEU A 232 -17.19 -23.26 3.03
C LEU A 232 -17.51 -22.94 1.56
N ARG A 233 -16.60 -23.29 0.65
CA ARG A 233 -16.75 -23.05 -0.80
C ARG A 233 -17.69 -24.07 -1.43
N SER A 234 -18.65 -23.62 -2.22
CA SER A 234 -19.40 -24.53 -3.10
C SER A 234 -18.53 -25.07 -4.24
N ASP A 235 -18.99 -26.12 -4.92
CA ASP A 235 -18.28 -26.68 -6.08
C ASP A 235 -18.15 -25.64 -7.21
N ASP A 236 -19.21 -24.86 -7.49
CA ASP A 236 -19.18 -23.78 -8.48
C ASP A 236 -18.20 -22.66 -8.08
N GLU A 237 -18.07 -22.40 -6.79
CA GLU A 237 -17.17 -21.37 -6.28
C GLU A 237 -15.70 -21.77 -6.36
N MET A 238 -15.37 -23.04 -6.55
CA MET A 238 -13.99 -23.50 -6.69
C MET A 238 -13.31 -22.91 -7.93
N GLU A 239 -14.08 -22.63 -8.99
CA GLU A 239 -13.57 -22.01 -10.22
C GLU A 239 -13.18 -20.54 -10.04
N HIS A 240 -13.71 -19.87 -9.00
CA HIS A 240 -13.39 -18.48 -8.72
C HIS A 240 -12.01 -18.34 -8.06
N SER A 241 -11.40 -17.16 -8.26
CA SER A 241 -10.18 -16.82 -7.52
C SER A 241 -10.49 -16.71 -6.02
N ALA A 242 -9.53 -17.02 -5.16
CA ALA A 242 -9.72 -16.87 -3.71
C ALA A 242 -10.05 -15.44 -3.29
N ILE A 243 -9.47 -14.45 -3.98
CA ILE A 243 -9.77 -13.03 -3.77
C ILE A 243 -11.26 -12.77 -4.06
N GLU A 244 -11.76 -13.21 -5.21
CA GLU A 244 -13.16 -13.05 -5.57
C GLU A 244 -14.10 -13.74 -4.57
N TYR A 245 -13.79 -14.99 -4.21
CA TYR A 245 -14.54 -15.75 -3.22
C TYR A 245 -14.65 -15.01 -1.87
N PHE A 246 -13.52 -14.64 -1.25
CA PHE A 246 -13.55 -13.96 0.04
C PHE A 246 -14.18 -12.56 -0.04
N SER A 247 -14.01 -11.85 -1.16
CA SER A 247 -14.66 -10.57 -1.36
C SER A 247 -16.18 -10.72 -1.34
N ARG A 248 -16.70 -11.72 -2.05
CA ARG A 248 -18.13 -12.03 -2.12
C ARG A 248 -18.68 -12.47 -0.77
N GLU A 249 -17.99 -13.37 -0.07
CA GLU A 249 -18.47 -13.86 1.23
C GLU A 249 -18.53 -12.76 2.28
N ARG A 250 -17.60 -11.80 2.30
CA ARG A 250 -17.67 -10.65 3.20
C ARG A 250 -18.92 -9.81 2.95
N VAL A 251 -19.23 -9.54 1.68
CA VAL A 251 -20.47 -8.83 1.31
C VAL A 251 -21.69 -9.64 1.74
N LEU A 252 -21.69 -10.96 1.52
CA LEU A 252 -22.81 -11.81 1.92
C LEU A 252 -23.02 -11.83 3.44
N VAL A 253 -21.94 -11.85 4.23
CA VAL A 253 -22.02 -11.72 5.69
C VAL A 253 -22.72 -10.42 6.10
N GLU A 254 -22.29 -9.29 5.53
CA GLU A 254 -22.89 -7.98 5.83
C GLU A 254 -24.35 -7.89 5.38
N THR A 255 -24.69 -8.42 4.19
CA THR A 255 -26.09 -8.40 3.68
C THR A 255 -27.05 -9.21 4.54
N ARG A 256 -26.56 -10.15 5.35
CA ARG A 256 -27.37 -10.89 6.35
C ARG A 256 -27.66 -10.06 7.60
N GLY A 257 -27.27 -8.78 7.63
CA GLY A 257 -27.45 -7.88 8.76
C GLY A 257 -26.36 -8.00 9.83
N ILE A 258 -25.29 -8.76 9.57
CA ILE A 258 -24.15 -8.90 10.48
C ILE A 258 -23.30 -7.63 10.39
N ARG A 259 -23.03 -7.02 11.55
CA ARG A 259 -22.13 -5.88 11.68
C ARG A 259 -20.72 -6.39 11.91
N VAL A 260 -19.90 -6.34 10.88
CA VAL A 260 -18.51 -6.82 10.97
C VAL A 260 -17.69 -5.76 11.71
N ALA A 261 -17.14 -6.10 12.87
CA ALA A 261 -16.22 -5.20 13.58
C ALA A 261 -14.78 -5.41 13.13
N ALA A 262 -14.40 -6.67 12.90
CA ALA A 262 -13.07 -6.99 12.39
C ALA A 262 -13.03 -8.22 11.50
N ILE A 263 -12.06 -8.21 10.60
CA ILE A 263 -11.64 -9.34 9.78
C ILE A 263 -10.24 -9.75 10.24
N ILE A 264 -10.07 -11.03 10.55
CA ILE A 264 -8.79 -11.61 11.00
C ILE A 264 -8.43 -12.72 10.02
N SER A 265 -7.23 -12.64 9.42
CA SER A 265 -6.74 -13.70 8.54
C SER A 265 -5.21 -13.76 8.57
N SER A 266 -4.71 -14.94 8.24
CA SER A 266 -3.28 -15.17 8.05
C SER A 266 -2.81 -14.92 6.62
N GLN A 267 -3.73 -14.79 5.66
CA GLN A 267 -3.43 -14.68 4.23
C GLN A 267 -3.81 -13.32 3.68
N MET A 268 -2.94 -12.76 2.83
CA MET A 268 -3.19 -11.46 2.22
C MET A 268 -4.31 -11.51 1.18
N ASP A 269 -4.45 -12.56 0.37
CA ASP A 269 -5.56 -12.66 -0.60
C ASP A 269 -6.96 -12.61 0.04
N ALA A 270 -7.08 -13.06 1.30
CA ALA A 270 -8.30 -12.93 2.08
C ALA A 270 -8.56 -11.48 2.54
N LEU A 271 -7.50 -10.67 2.71
CA LEU A 271 -7.56 -9.31 3.25
C LEU A 271 -7.52 -8.20 2.18
N THR A 272 -6.90 -8.45 1.03
CA THR A 272 -6.75 -7.50 -0.10
C THR A 272 -8.02 -7.33 -0.92
N THR A 273 -9.06 -8.06 -0.58
CA THR A 273 -10.39 -7.91 -1.14
C THR A 273 -10.91 -6.52 -0.77
N GLY A 274 -11.63 -5.85 -1.68
CA GLY A 274 -11.96 -4.40 -1.68
C GLY A 274 -12.35 -3.78 -0.32
N PRO A 275 -12.34 -2.43 -0.22
CA PRO A 275 -12.37 -1.73 1.06
C PRO A 275 -13.44 -2.31 2.00
N PRO A 276 -13.07 -2.65 3.25
CA PRO A 276 -14.05 -3.09 4.23
C PRO A 276 -15.17 -2.06 4.35
N SER A 277 -16.35 -2.50 4.79
CA SER A 277 -17.38 -1.57 5.23
C SER A 277 -16.79 -0.55 6.22
N SER A 278 -17.27 0.70 6.14
CA SER A 278 -16.78 1.78 6.98
C SER A 278 -16.81 1.38 8.46
N GLY A 279 -15.64 1.37 9.11
CA GLY A 279 -15.50 1.00 10.53
C GLY A 279 -14.94 -0.40 10.78
N THR A 280 -14.90 -1.29 9.78
CA THR A 280 -14.31 -2.63 9.92
C THR A 280 -12.78 -2.57 10.02
N ARG A 281 -12.21 -3.19 11.06
CA ARG A 281 -10.76 -3.37 11.19
C ARG A 281 -10.26 -4.63 10.50
N VAL A 282 -9.05 -4.58 9.96
CA VAL A 282 -8.40 -5.72 9.30
C VAL A 282 -7.13 -6.07 10.06
N PHE A 283 -7.00 -7.32 10.46
CA PHE A 283 -5.84 -7.85 11.18
C PHE A 283 -5.18 -8.98 10.38
N LYS A 284 -3.92 -8.76 10.02
CA LYS A 284 -3.05 -9.78 9.40
C LYS A 284 -2.29 -10.52 10.51
N LEU A 285 -2.48 -11.83 10.57
CA LEU A 285 -1.66 -12.73 11.38
C LEU A 285 -0.46 -13.18 10.55
N PRO A 286 0.76 -13.31 11.12
CA PRO A 286 1.90 -13.84 10.39
C PRO A 286 1.63 -15.29 9.97
N ASN A 287 2.04 -15.65 8.76
CA ASN A 287 1.97 -17.02 8.25
C ASN A 287 3.00 -17.25 7.13
N PRO A 288 4.21 -17.72 7.48
CA PRO A 288 5.24 -18.05 6.50
C PRO A 288 5.08 -19.46 5.91
N GLU A 289 4.07 -20.24 6.32
CA GLU A 289 3.94 -21.67 6.00
C GLU A 289 3.85 -21.92 4.48
N TYR A 290 3.31 -20.96 3.72
CA TYR A 290 3.19 -21.05 2.26
C TYR A 290 4.53 -21.27 1.55
N TYR A 291 5.59 -20.64 2.05
CA TYR A 291 6.92 -20.65 1.43
C TYR A 291 7.75 -21.87 1.82
N TYR A 292 7.46 -22.45 2.99
CA TYR A 292 8.20 -23.59 3.51
C TYR A 292 7.97 -24.85 2.67
N TYR A 293 6.73 -25.12 2.22
CA TYR A 293 6.42 -26.37 1.52
C TYR A 293 7.08 -26.50 0.16
N ASP A 294 7.07 -25.44 -0.64
CA ASP A 294 7.65 -25.51 -1.97
C ASP A 294 9.18 -25.56 -1.94
N TYR A 295 9.83 -24.91 -0.97
CA TYR A 295 11.27 -25.03 -0.79
C TYR A 295 11.68 -26.47 -0.45
N TYR A 296 11.06 -27.11 0.54
CA TYR A 296 11.40 -28.50 0.90
C TYR A 296 11.01 -29.51 -0.20
N PHE A 297 9.95 -29.27 -0.97
CA PHE A 297 9.62 -30.13 -2.11
C PHE A 297 10.57 -29.93 -3.30
N GLN A 298 11.03 -28.71 -3.55
CA GLN A 298 12.04 -28.44 -4.58
C GLN A 298 13.39 -29.04 -4.20
N ASP A 299 13.85 -28.84 -2.97
CA ASP A 299 15.14 -29.33 -2.49
C ASP A 299 15.16 -30.87 -2.40
N PHE A 300 14.05 -31.48 -1.96
CA PHE A 300 13.87 -32.94 -2.03
C PHE A 300 13.93 -33.45 -3.47
N ARG A 301 13.23 -32.81 -4.43
CA ARG A 301 13.28 -33.20 -5.86
C ARG A 301 14.67 -33.08 -6.46
N ILE A 302 15.42 -32.03 -6.12
CA ILE A 302 16.80 -31.81 -6.58
C ILE A 302 17.70 -32.92 -6.01
N SER A 303 17.52 -33.29 -4.75
CA SER A 303 18.29 -34.36 -4.11
C SER A 303 17.95 -35.77 -4.66
N THR A 304 16.74 -35.98 -5.19
CA THR A 304 16.27 -37.31 -5.64
C THR A 304 16.16 -37.49 -7.16
N ASN A 305 16.53 -36.50 -7.99
CA ASN A 305 16.39 -36.53 -9.46
C ASN A 305 14.98 -36.93 -9.95
N LEU A 306 13.93 -36.50 -9.25
CA LEU A 306 12.55 -36.77 -9.69
C LEU A 306 12.16 -35.78 -10.80
N PRO A 307 11.61 -36.25 -11.94
CA PRO A 307 11.19 -35.36 -13.02
C PRO A 307 10.08 -34.41 -12.56
N LYS A 308 10.06 -33.20 -13.14
CA LYS A 308 8.93 -32.27 -13.03
C LYS A 308 7.72 -32.90 -13.72
N GLU A 309 6.99 -33.78 -13.04
CA GLU A 309 5.60 -33.97 -13.43
C GLU A 309 4.90 -32.63 -13.22
N THR A 310 4.30 -32.13 -14.29
CA THR A 310 3.36 -31.03 -14.28
C THR A 310 2.29 -31.40 -13.27
N ILE A 311 2.42 -30.92 -12.04
CA ILE A 311 1.28 -30.78 -11.15
C ILE A 311 0.42 -29.76 -11.89
N SER A 312 -0.50 -30.28 -12.69
CA SER A 312 -1.70 -29.57 -13.06
C SER A 312 -2.25 -29.03 -11.75
N HIS A 313 -2.08 -27.74 -11.51
CA HIS A 313 -2.97 -26.98 -10.66
C HIS A 313 -4.33 -26.96 -11.37
N SER A 314 -4.97 -28.13 -11.45
CA SER A 314 -6.39 -28.25 -11.73
C SER A 314 -7.09 -27.97 -10.42
N VAL A 315 -7.66 -26.77 -10.36
CA VAL A 315 -8.93 -26.37 -9.72
C VAL A 315 -9.22 -27.00 -8.35
#